data_AF-A0A9X5U2V7-F1
#
_entry.id   AF-A0A9X5U2V7-F1
#
_cell.length_a   1.000
_cell.length_b   1.000
_cell.length_c   1.000
_cell.angle_alpha   90.00
_cell.angle_beta   90.00
_cell.angle_gamma   90.00
#
_symmetry.space_group_name_H-M   'P 1'
#
loop_
_entity.id
_entity.type
_entity.pdbx_description
1 polymer ?
#
loop_
_entity_poly.entity_id
_entity_poly.type
_entity_poly.pdbx_seq_one_letter_code
_entity_poly.pdbx_strand_id
1 'polypeptide(L)'
;MKKVLFFSVALMGTAFCYAQENAAHNKDVCPKSMLENIEEVDYDCLDILDGRLEKEVDEQYKILYQRVKNKDTALHGLPASYFNKVRKTWGEYKEQLCSDPTNDTDLKSAADWYILKCSIEQSQAHLKALKRF
;
A
#
# COMPACT_ATOMS: atom_id res chain seq x y z
N MET A 1 -40.83 26.68 57.79
CA MET A 1 -42.15 26.07 57.58
C MET A 1 -42.44 25.98 56.09
N LYS A 2 -43.04 24.86 55.65
CA LYS A 2 -43.68 24.53 54.36
C LYS A 2 -42.83 24.47 53.07
N LYS A 3 -42.64 23.21 52.66
CA LYS A 3 -42.37 22.68 51.31
C LYS A 3 -43.46 23.13 50.32
N VAL A 4 -43.11 23.37 49.06
CA VAL A 4 -43.83 22.84 47.87
C VAL A 4 -42.84 22.68 46.71
N LEU A 5 -42.78 21.47 46.18
CA LEU A 5 -42.15 21.08 44.91
C LEU A 5 -43.08 21.48 43.75
N PHE A 6 -42.52 22.02 42.66
CA PHE A 6 -43.16 21.92 41.35
C PHE A 6 -42.15 21.37 40.34
N PHE A 7 -42.39 20.13 39.94
CA PHE A 7 -41.96 19.58 38.67
C PHE A 7 -42.77 20.23 37.55
N SER A 8 -42.12 20.67 36.47
CA SER A 8 -42.72 20.59 35.14
C SER A 8 -41.64 20.35 34.10
N VAL A 9 -41.91 19.34 33.27
CA VAL A 9 -41.09 18.74 32.22
C VAL A 9 -41.55 19.31 30.88
N ALA A 10 -40.61 19.76 30.04
CA ALA A 10 -40.66 19.70 28.57
C ALA A 10 -39.33 20.25 28.03
N LEU A 11 -38.42 19.38 27.58
CA LEU A 11 -38.22 19.00 26.17
C LEU A 11 -37.60 20.12 25.32
N MET A 12 -36.28 20.01 25.10
CA MET A 12 -35.59 20.03 23.79
C MET A 12 -34.16 20.56 23.96
N GLY A 13 -33.19 19.80 23.46
CA GLY A 13 -31.79 20.24 23.39
C GLY A 13 -30.79 19.27 24.00
N THR A 14 -30.95 17.96 23.86
CA THR A 14 -29.83 17.03 24.00
C THR A 14 -28.92 17.15 22.79
N ALA A 15 -28.16 18.24 22.70
CA ALA A 15 -26.87 18.21 22.02
C ALA A 15 -25.83 17.74 23.04
N PHE A 16 -26.01 16.49 23.51
CA PHE A 16 -24.87 15.74 23.99
C PHE A 16 -24.04 15.46 22.74
N CYS A 17 -23.00 16.25 22.50
CA CYS A 17 -21.88 15.79 21.71
C CYS A 17 -21.30 14.59 22.48
N TYR A 18 -21.82 13.40 22.19
CA TYR A 18 -21.18 12.15 22.57
C TYR A 18 -19.86 12.08 21.79
N ALA A 19 -18.82 12.72 22.33
CA ALA A 19 -17.45 12.32 22.04
C ALA A 19 -17.16 11.07 22.88
N GLN A 20 -17.81 9.96 22.53
CA GLN A 20 -17.38 8.64 22.98
C GLN A 20 -17.78 7.57 21.96
N GLU A 21 -16.90 7.37 21.00
CA GLU A 21 -16.63 6.02 20.50
C GLU A 21 -15.13 5.83 20.36
N ASN A 22 -14.48 5.58 21.50
CA ASN A 22 -13.23 4.82 21.52
C ASN A 22 -13.60 3.34 21.39
N ALA A 23 -13.72 2.86 20.15
CA ALA A 23 -13.75 1.43 19.85
C ALA A 23 -13.12 1.17 18.46
N ALA A 24 -11.84 0.78 18.48
CA ALA A 24 -11.16 0.02 17.42
C ALA A 24 -11.33 0.49 15.96
N HIS A 25 -10.74 1.62 15.59
CA HIS A 25 -10.64 2.03 14.18
C HIS A 25 -9.20 2.34 13.77
N ASN A 26 -8.33 1.34 13.82
CA ASN A 26 -7.08 1.36 13.05
C ASN A 26 -7.31 0.65 11.70
N LYS A 27 -8.43 0.98 11.02
CA LYS A 27 -8.69 0.47 9.67
C LYS A 27 -7.80 1.29 8.74
N ASP A 28 -6.83 0.62 8.16
CA ASP A 28 -5.97 1.16 7.11
C ASP A 28 -6.84 1.81 6.03
N VAL A 29 -6.51 3.05 5.63
CA VAL A 29 -7.27 3.83 4.65
C VAL A 29 -7.31 3.12 3.29
N CYS A 30 -6.21 2.44 2.94
CA CYS A 30 -6.09 1.65 1.72
C CYS A 30 -5.63 0.24 2.09
N PRO A 31 -6.54 -0.63 2.57
CA PRO A 31 -6.16 -1.97 3.01
C PRO A 31 -5.56 -2.77 1.86
N LYS A 32 -4.54 -3.59 2.16
CA LYS A 32 -3.87 -4.42 1.14
C LYS A 32 -4.81 -5.35 0.37
N SER A 33 -5.94 -5.75 0.95
CA SER A 33 -6.96 -6.55 0.27
C SER A 33 -7.49 -5.89 -1.01
N MET A 34 -7.38 -4.57 -1.14
CA MET A 34 -7.73 -3.85 -2.38
C MET A 34 -6.87 -4.28 -3.58
N LEU A 35 -5.67 -4.82 -3.35
CA LEU A 35 -4.83 -5.38 -4.40
C LEU A 35 -5.43 -6.62 -5.08
N GLU A 36 -6.47 -7.24 -4.51
CA GLU A 36 -7.16 -8.38 -5.11
C GLU A 36 -8.13 -7.94 -6.22
N ASN A 37 -8.66 -6.72 -6.15
CA ASN A 37 -9.62 -6.15 -7.11
C ASN A 37 -9.21 -4.72 -7.50
N ILE A 38 -8.03 -4.59 -8.10
CA ILE A 38 -7.41 -3.30 -8.45
C ILE A 38 -8.34 -2.41 -9.32
N GLU A 39 -9.23 -3.01 -10.11
CA GLU A 39 -10.16 -2.31 -11.01
C GLU A 39 -11.16 -1.39 -10.30
N GLU A 40 -11.44 -1.65 -9.03
CA GLU A 40 -12.39 -0.85 -8.23
C GLU A 40 -11.66 0.10 -7.26
N VAL A 41 -10.33 0.19 -7.34
CA VAL A 41 -9.52 0.97 -6.41
C VAL A 41 -9.32 2.39 -6.94
N ASP A 42 -9.62 3.36 -6.07
CA ASP A 42 -9.40 4.77 -6.35
C ASP A 42 -7.90 5.08 -6.52
N TYR A 43 -7.61 6.08 -7.35
CA TYR A 43 -6.26 6.48 -7.71
C TYR A 43 -5.39 6.75 -6.47
N ASP A 44 -5.92 7.47 -5.48
CA ASP A 44 -5.16 7.83 -4.28
C ASP A 44 -4.76 6.59 -3.47
N CYS A 45 -5.59 5.54 -3.48
CA CYS A 45 -5.22 4.26 -2.89
C CYS A 45 -4.23 3.47 -3.75
N LEU A 46 -4.29 3.56 -5.08
CA LEU A 46 -3.29 2.90 -5.94
C LEU A 46 -1.89 3.44 -5.68
N ASP A 47 -1.72 4.76 -5.60
CA ASP A 47 -0.41 5.37 -5.33
C ASP A 47 0.17 4.90 -3.98
N ILE A 48 -0.66 4.88 -2.94
CA ILE A 48 -0.28 4.35 -1.61
C ILE A 48 0.09 2.87 -1.67
N LEU A 49 -0.68 2.06 -2.41
CA LEU A 49 -0.46 0.62 -2.52
C LEU A 49 0.80 0.29 -3.35
N ASP A 50 1.06 1.01 -4.44
CA ASP A 50 2.28 0.90 -5.24
C ASP A 50 3.51 1.20 -4.38
N GLY A 51 3.51 2.32 -3.67
CA GLY A 51 4.61 2.69 -2.77
C GLY A 51 4.84 1.68 -1.63
N ARG A 52 3.79 0.98 -1.16
CA ARG A 52 3.93 -0.11 -0.19
C ARG A 52 4.55 -1.36 -0.82
N LEU A 53 4.14 -1.72 -2.03
CA LEU A 53 4.70 -2.86 -2.76
C LEU A 53 6.17 -2.65 -3.11
N GLU A 54 6.59 -1.45 -3.51
CA GLU A 54 8.01 -1.14 -3.73
C GLU A 54 8.84 -1.34 -2.47
N LYS A 55 8.34 -0.89 -1.31
CA LYS A 55 9.00 -1.14 -0.02
C LYS A 55 9.11 -2.65 0.27
N GLU A 56 8.07 -3.42 0.01
CA GLU A 56 8.12 -4.88 0.18
C GLU A 56 9.15 -5.54 -0.74
N VAL A 57 9.23 -5.10 -2.01
CA VAL A 57 10.25 -5.59 -2.95
C VAL A 57 11.66 -5.30 -2.43
N ASP A 58 11.92 -4.06 -2.00
CA ASP A 58 13.23 -3.66 -1.46
C ASP A 58 13.58 -4.42 -0.17
N GLU A 59 12.61 -4.67 0.70
CA GLU A 59 12.79 -5.52 1.89
C GLU A 59 13.14 -6.97 1.53
N GLN A 60 12.48 -7.55 0.52
CA GLN A 60 12.84 -8.91 0.07
C GLN A 60 14.25 -8.97 -0.51
N TYR A 61 14.69 -7.95 -1.26
CA TYR A 61 16.08 -7.88 -1.70
C TYR A 61 17.06 -7.82 -0.52
N LYS A 62 16.77 -7.04 0.52
CA LYS A 62 17.59 -7.01 1.74
C LYS A 62 17.69 -8.40 2.39
N ILE A 63 16.58 -9.15 2.46
CA ILE A 63 16.57 -10.53 2.96
C ILE A 63 17.47 -11.42 2.10
N LEU A 64 17.34 -11.35 0.76
CA LEU A 64 18.17 -12.14 -0.16
C LEU A 64 19.67 -11.83 0.00
N TYR A 65 20.05 -10.56 0.15
CA TYR A 65 21.45 -10.18 0.41
C TYR A 65 21.98 -10.74 1.73
N GLN A 66 21.17 -10.77 2.80
CA GLN A 66 21.56 -11.41 4.05
C GLN A 66 21.72 -12.93 3.90
N ARG A 67 20.82 -13.57 3.15
CA ARG A 67 20.92 -15.01 2.85
C ARG A 67 22.19 -15.35 2.06
N VAL A 68 22.56 -14.51 1.08
CA VAL A 68 23.84 -14.63 0.37
C VAL A 68 25.02 -14.50 1.34
N LYS A 69 25.02 -13.48 2.22
CA LYS A 69 26.08 -13.28 3.22
C LYS A 69 26.23 -14.47 4.16
N ASN A 70 25.11 -15.09 4.51
CA ASN A 70 25.05 -16.27 5.37
C ASN A 70 25.32 -17.59 4.62
N LYS A 71 25.65 -17.53 3.32
CA LYS A 71 25.93 -18.70 2.46
C LYS A 71 24.78 -19.71 2.44
N ASP A 72 23.55 -19.21 2.36
CA ASP A 72 22.36 -20.05 2.26
C ASP A 72 22.44 -20.97 1.04
N THR A 73 22.42 -22.28 1.30
CA THR A 73 22.54 -23.32 0.26
C THR A 73 21.33 -23.39 -0.67
N ALA A 74 20.15 -22.93 -0.22
CA ALA A 74 18.95 -22.83 -1.05
C ALA A 74 19.11 -21.82 -2.20
N LEU A 75 20.04 -20.87 -2.08
CA LEU A 75 20.37 -19.93 -3.16
C LEU A 75 21.30 -20.53 -4.21
N HIS A 76 21.70 -21.80 -4.10
CA HIS A 76 22.52 -22.51 -5.08
C HIS A 76 23.81 -21.76 -5.49
N GLY A 77 24.41 -21.01 -4.57
CA GLY A 77 25.64 -20.25 -4.82
C GLY A 77 25.46 -18.95 -5.59
N LEU A 78 24.22 -18.47 -5.78
CA LEU A 78 23.97 -17.17 -6.41
C LEU A 78 24.60 -16.02 -5.58
N PRO A 79 25.45 -15.16 -6.20
CA PRO A 79 26.09 -14.05 -5.51
C PRO A 79 25.18 -12.83 -5.39
N ALA A 80 25.53 -11.87 -4.52
CA ALA A 80 24.79 -10.61 -4.39
C ALA A 80 24.73 -9.82 -5.70
N SER A 81 25.77 -9.92 -6.54
CA SER A 81 25.82 -9.30 -7.86
C SER A 81 24.74 -9.81 -8.82
N TYR A 82 24.29 -11.06 -8.67
CA TYR A 82 23.16 -11.60 -9.43
C TYR A 82 21.89 -10.84 -9.07
N PHE A 83 21.56 -10.74 -7.78
CA PHE A 83 20.36 -10.04 -7.32
C PHE A 83 20.40 -8.53 -7.61
N ASN A 84 21.58 -7.89 -7.55
CA ASN A 84 21.75 -6.50 -8.00
C ASN A 84 21.37 -6.34 -9.48
N LYS A 85 21.82 -7.26 -10.34
CA LYS A 85 21.49 -7.25 -11.76
C LYS A 85 19.99 -7.47 -12.00
N VAL A 86 19.37 -8.39 -11.26
CA VAL A 86 17.91 -8.63 -11.33
C VAL A 86 17.15 -7.37 -10.91
N ARG A 87 17.50 -6.73 -9.79
CA ARG A 87 16.84 -5.49 -9.32
C ARG A 87 16.91 -4.38 -10.36
N LYS A 88 18.11 -4.16 -10.92
CA LYS A 88 18.35 -3.13 -11.92
C LYS A 88 17.53 -3.41 -13.19
N THR A 89 17.68 -4.61 -13.75
CA THR A 89 17.02 -4.99 -15.02
C THR A 89 15.50 -4.95 -14.87
N TRP A 90 14.96 -5.42 -13.76
CA TRP A 90 13.52 -5.35 -13.49
C TRP A 90 13.04 -3.91 -13.32
N GLY A 91 13.80 -3.06 -12.63
CA GLY A 91 13.45 -1.65 -12.48
C GLY A 91 13.38 -0.92 -13.83
N GLU A 92 14.40 -1.09 -14.66
CA GLU A 92 14.43 -0.54 -16.02
C GLU A 92 13.28 -1.07 -16.89
N TYR A 93 13.00 -2.37 -16.81
CA TYR A 93 11.87 -2.99 -17.53
C TYR A 93 10.52 -2.43 -17.07
N LYS A 94 10.31 -2.30 -15.75
CA LYS A 94 9.07 -1.76 -15.19
C LYS A 94 8.86 -0.31 -15.62
N GLU A 95 9.90 0.51 -15.56
CA GLU A 95 9.84 1.91 -16.00
C GLU A 95 9.51 2.03 -17.48
N GLN A 96 10.12 1.20 -18.34
CA GLN A 96 9.80 1.18 -19.77
C GLN A 96 8.37 0.70 -20.07
N LEU A 97 7.88 -0.28 -19.32
CA LEU A 97 6.57 -0.88 -19.55
C LEU A 97 5.43 -0.02 -19.00
N CYS A 98 5.63 0.55 -17.82
CA CYS A 98 4.62 1.27 -17.04
C CYS A 98 4.95 2.76 -17.00
N SER A 99 5.21 3.36 -18.16
CA SER A 99 5.33 4.82 -18.30
C SER A 99 4.54 5.28 -19.51
N ASP A 100 4.06 6.53 -19.44
CA ASP A 100 3.51 7.23 -20.60
C ASP A 100 4.48 8.37 -20.97
N PRO A 101 5.28 8.21 -22.05
CA PRO A 101 6.23 9.24 -22.46
C PRO A 101 5.55 10.49 -23.04
N THR A 102 4.23 10.45 -23.23
CA THR A 102 3.43 11.58 -23.73
C THR A 102 2.78 12.39 -22.62
N ASN A 103 2.81 11.92 -21.37
CA ASN A 103 2.37 12.69 -20.23
C ASN A 103 3.48 13.66 -19.80
N ASP A 104 3.45 14.88 -20.33
CA ASP A 104 4.39 15.97 -20.02
C ASP A 104 3.82 16.98 -19.01
N THR A 105 2.70 16.64 -18.36
CA THR A 105 2.00 17.50 -17.39
C THR A 105 1.92 16.84 -16.01
N ASP A 106 1.92 17.65 -14.95
CA ASP A 106 1.68 17.17 -13.57
C ASP A 106 0.19 16.88 -13.28
N LEU A 107 -0.67 16.88 -14.32
CA LEU A 107 -2.10 16.66 -14.16
C LEU A 107 -2.41 15.17 -14.19
N LYS A 108 -3.14 14.71 -13.16
CA LYS A 108 -3.65 13.33 -13.11
C LYS A 108 -4.55 13.06 -14.31
N SER A 109 -4.15 12.12 -15.14
CA SER A 109 -4.88 11.65 -16.32
C SER A 109 -5.52 10.29 -16.05
N ALA A 110 -6.50 9.91 -16.88
CA ALA A 110 -7.03 8.55 -16.85
C ALA A 110 -5.94 7.50 -17.17
N ALA A 111 -4.88 7.89 -17.89
CA ALA A 111 -3.76 7.01 -18.19
C ALA A 111 -2.92 6.72 -16.93
N ASP A 112 -2.83 7.66 -15.98
CA ASP A 112 -2.03 7.47 -14.76
C ASP A 112 -2.57 6.33 -13.90
N TRP A 113 -3.89 6.12 -13.90
CA TRP A 113 -4.48 4.96 -13.24
C TRP A 113 -3.98 3.64 -13.85
N TYR A 114 -3.92 3.55 -15.19
CA TYR A 114 -3.42 2.35 -15.88
C TYR A 114 -1.92 2.17 -15.69
N ILE A 115 -1.16 3.26 -15.63
CA ILE A 115 0.28 3.25 -15.32
C ILE A 115 0.53 2.69 -13.91
N LEU A 116 -0.22 3.17 -12.91
CA LEU A 116 -0.13 2.66 -11.54
C LEU A 116 -0.57 1.20 -11.44
N LYS A 117 -1.67 0.81 -12.09
CA LYS A 117 -2.09 -0.59 -12.17
C LYS A 117 -0.99 -1.48 -12.75
N CYS A 118 -0.37 -1.06 -13.86
CA CYS A 118 0.76 -1.76 -14.46
C CYS A 118 1.91 -1.92 -13.46
N SER A 119 2.32 -0.84 -12.78
CA SER A 119 3.41 -0.88 -11.79
C SER A 119 3.10 -1.86 -10.66
N ILE A 120 1.89 -1.81 -10.10
CA ILE A 120 1.44 -2.71 -9.04
C ILE A 120 1.50 -4.17 -9.49
N GLU A 121 0.96 -4.51 -10.65
CA GLU A 121 0.95 -5.88 -11.17
C GLU A 121 2.38 -6.39 -11.40
N GLN A 122 3.27 -5.56 -11.93
CA GLN A 122 4.69 -5.91 -12.11
C GLN A 122 5.38 -6.14 -10.76
N SER A 123 5.13 -5.30 -9.75
CA SER A 123 5.71 -5.44 -8.42
C SER A 123 5.20 -6.66 -7.67
N GLN A 124 3.91 -7.00 -7.78
CA GLN A 124 3.36 -8.25 -7.24
C GLN A 124 4.00 -9.49 -7.88
N ALA A 125 4.10 -9.51 -9.21
CA ALA A 125 4.68 -10.63 -9.94
C ALA A 125 6.17 -10.82 -9.58
N HIS A 126 6.91 -9.72 -9.51
CA HIS A 126 8.32 -9.73 -9.15
C HIS A 126 8.55 -10.16 -7.71
N LEU A 127 7.77 -9.61 -6.77
CA LEU A 127 7.81 -10.00 -5.36
C LEU A 127 7.54 -11.51 -5.18
N LYS A 128 6.57 -12.06 -5.92
CA LYS A 128 6.27 -13.49 -5.94
C LYS A 128 7.44 -14.32 -6.46
N ALA A 129 8.15 -13.83 -7.48
CA ALA A 129 9.35 -14.49 -8.00
C ALA A 129 10.50 -14.46 -6.99
N LEU A 130 10.76 -13.31 -6.35
CA LEU A 130 11.81 -13.16 -5.34
C LEU A 130 11.60 -14.09 -4.14
N LYS A 131 10.36 -14.23 -3.68
CA LYS A 131 9.99 -15.11 -2.55
C LYS A 131 10.18 -16.61 -2.82
N ARG A 132 10.50 -17.00 -4.06
CA ARG A 132 10.77 -18.41 -4.43
C ARG A 132 12.25 -18.80 -4.32
N PHE A 133 13.15 -17.82 -4.28
CA PHE A 133 14.55 -18.06 -3.89
C PHE A 133 14.60 -18.39 -2.41
#